data_AF-A0A523C2C1-F1
#
_entry.id   AF-A0A523C2C1-F1
#
_cell.length_a   1.000
_cell.length_b   1.000
_cell.length_c   1.000
_cell.angle_alpha   90.00
_cell.angle_beta   90.00
_cell.angle_gamma   90.00
#
_symmetry.space_group_name_H-M   'P 1'
#
loop_
_entity.id
_entity.type
_entity.pdbx_description
1 polymer ?
#
loop_
_entity_poly.entity_id
_entity_poly.type
_entity_poly.pdbx_seq_one_letter_code
_entity_poly.pdbx_strand_id
1 'polypeptide(L)'
;MTSGQPAMIYDLTTDLRSKYPEAAQRLGLCSMACVPVISNVQIVGVLDVFTHQPHEFETDELQFLQELAAHAGVAIHNSRQMEALCQANTKLEEMGRTDCLTGLYNRQHFDTLLEHHISQARRHGYQLSVLTSPFNRGIC
;
A
#
# COMPACT_ATOMS: atom_id res chain seq x y z
N MET A 1 -4.03 23.09 -1.19
CA MET A 1 -2.80 23.39 -1.95
C MET A 1 -3.03 22.98 -3.39
N THR A 2 -2.99 23.92 -4.32
CA THR A 2 -3.25 23.63 -5.76
C THR A 2 -2.03 23.95 -6.63
N SER A 3 -1.02 24.63 -6.09
CA SER A 3 0.12 25.15 -6.88
C SER A 3 1.32 24.20 -7.00
N GLY A 4 1.35 23.07 -6.28
CA GLY A 4 2.54 22.19 -6.23
C GLY A 4 3.76 22.84 -5.59
N GLN A 5 3.61 24.00 -4.94
CA GLN A 5 4.66 24.71 -4.22
C GLN A 5 4.47 24.55 -2.71
N PRO A 6 5.56 24.52 -1.92
CA PRO A 6 5.49 24.61 -0.47
C PRO A 6 4.78 25.89 -0.02
N ALA A 7 4.10 25.84 1.12
CA ALA A 7 3.55 27.02 1.77
C ALA A 7 3.85 26.98 3.26
N MET A 8 4.15 28.14 3.83
CA MET A 8 4.35 28.31 5.27
C MET A 8 3.24 29.17 5.87
N ILE A 9 2.88 28.83 7.11
CA ILE A 9 1.99 29.60 7.98
C ILE A 9 2.78 29.89 9.26
N TYR A 10 3.01 31.18 9.53
CA TYR A 10 3.77 31.59 10.72
C TYR A 10 2.97 31.44 12.01
N ASP A 11 1.67 31.69 11.97
CA ASP A 11 0.78 31.53 13.14
C ASP A 11 -0.56 30.89 12.73
N LEU A 12 -0.75 29.64 13.12
CA LEU A 12 -1.93 28.83 12.86
C LEU A 12 -3.18 29.30 13.61
N THR A 13 -3.03 30.14 14.64
CA THR A 13 -4.17 30.65 15.41
C THR A 13 -4.77 31.91 14.78
N THR A 14 -3.98 32.65 14.00
CA THR A 14 -4.38 33.94 13.40
C THR A 14 -4.43 33.94 11.88
N ASP A 15 -3.69 33.06 11.19
CA ASP A 15 -3.67 33.01 9.73
C ASP A 15 -4.97 32.44 9.14
N LEU A 16 -5.58 33.16 8.19
CA LEU A 16 -6.83 32.79 7.51
C LEU A 16 -6.74 31.48 6.73
N ARG A 17 -5.53 31.02 6.39
CA ARG A 17 -5.28 29.74 5.72
C ARG A 17 -5.36 28.56 6.68
N SER A 18 -5.33 28.81 7.99
CA SER A 18 -5.52 27.79 9.02
C SER A 18 -6.95 27.30 9.03
N LYS A 19 -7.14 25.99 8.79
CA LYS A 19 -8.48 25.38 8.79
C LYS A 19 -9.05 25.16 10.19
N TYR A 20 -8.17 25.02 11.20
CA TYR A 20 -8.55 24.60 12.55
C TYR A 20 -7.77 25.37 13.63
N PRO A 21 -7.94 26.70 13.73
CA PRO A 21 -7.19 27.52 14.69
C PRO A 21 -7.42 27.12 16.15
N GLU A 22 -8.65 26.74 16.53
CA GLU A 22 -8.95 26.28 17.89
C GLU A 22 -8.23 24.97 18.25
N ALA A 23 -8.12 24.05 17.29
CA ALA A 23 -7.40 22.79 17.48
C ALA A 23 -5.89 23.05 17.58
N ALA A 24 -5.35 23.94 16.75
CA ALA A 24 -3.94 24.36 16.82
C ALA A 24 -3.63 24.96 18.19
N GLN A 25 -4.48 25.86 18.69
CA GLN A 25 -4.31 26.46 20.02
C GLN A 25 -4.35 25.42 21.14
N ARG A 26 -5.32 24.50 21.11
CA ARG A 26 -5.44 23.42 22.12
C ARG A 26 -4.24 22.47 22.11
N LEU A 27 -3.66 22.22 20.94
CA LEU A 27 -2.49 21.36 20.77
C LEU A 27 -1.16 22.11 20.93
N GLY A 28 -1.21 23.43 21.19
CA GLY A 28 -0.04 24.29 21.31
C GLY A 28 0.77 24.39 20.01
N LEU A 29 0.14 24.25 18.85
CA LEU A 29 0.78 24.38 17.53
C LEU A 29 0.78 25.85 17.13
N CYS A 30 1.94 26.37 16.74
CA CYS A 30 2.15 27.76 16.40
C CYS A 30 2.37 27.93 14.90
N SER A 31 3.44 27.38 14.32
CA SER A 31 3.74 27.54 12.90
C SER A 31 3.64 26.22 12.15
N MET A 32 3.50 26.28 10.83
CA MET A 32 3.45 25.10 9.97
C MET A 32 4.11 25.34 8.63
N ALA A 33 4.83 24.33 8.13
CA ALA A 33 5.21 24.19 6.73
C ALA A 33 4.41 23.06 6.09
N CYS A 34 3.74 23.36 4.98
CA CYS A 34 3.06 22.39 4.13
C CYS A 34 3.90 22.16 2.88
N VAL A 35 4.36 20.93 2.67
CA VAL A 35 5.18 20.55 1.53
C VAL A 35 4.48 19.47 0.72
N PRO A 36 4.21 19.69 -0.58
CA PRO A 36 3.52 18.69 -1.40
C PRO A 36 4.41 17.46 -1.61
N VAL A 37 3.82 16.27 -1.46
CA VAL A 37 4.47 15.00 -1.80
C VAL A 37 4.11 14.66 -3.23
N ILE A 38 5.10 14.65 -4.12
CA ILE A 38 4.91 14.49 -5.56
C ILE A 38 5.48 13.14 -6.02
N SER A 39 4.71 12.39 -6.79
CA SER A 39 5.11 11.14 -7.44
C SER A 39 4.72 11.22 -8.92
N ASN A 40 5.68 11.03 -9.83
CA ASN A 40 5.47 11.07 -11.28
C ASN A 40 4.59 12.25 -11.75
N VAL A 41 4.88 13.46 -11.28
CA VAL A 41 4.17 14.72 -11.62
C VAL A 41 2.77 14.86 -10.99
N GLN A 42 2.30 13.88 -10.23
CA GLN A 42 1.06 14.01 -9.45
C GLN A 42 1.34 14.26 -7.97
N ILE A 43 0.57 15.18 -7.38
CA ILE A 43 0.53 15.36 -5.92
C ILE A 43 -0.20 14.15 -5.34
N VAL A 44 0.52 13.31 -4.60
CA VAL A 44 -0.02 12.11 -3.94
C VAL A 44 -0.30 12.32 -2.46
N GLY A 45 0.13 13.45 -1.90
CA GLY A 45 -0.11 13.83 -0.50
C GLY A 45 0.51 15.16 -0.14
N VAL A 46 0.52 15.46 1.17
CA VAL A 46 1.16 16.65 1.75
C VAL A 46 1.90 16.21 3.02
N LEU A 47 3.12 16.71 3.18
CA LEU A 47 3.91 16.64 4.41
C LEU A 47 3.67 17.94 5.19
N ASP A 48 2.94 17.84 6.29
CA ASP A 48 2.71 18.95 7.21
C ASP A 48 3.69 18.86 8.39
N VAL A 49 4.48 19.91 8.59
CA VAL A 49 5.43 20.04 9.70
C VAL A 49 4.97 21.15 10.60
N PHE A 50 4.80 20.86 11.89
CA PHE A 50 4.31 21.81 12.87
C PHE A 50 5.39 22.15 13.90
N THR A 51 5.36 23.38 14.39
CA THR A 51 6.20 23.82 15.51
C THR A 51 5.34 24.28 16.68
N HIS A 52 5.84 24.12 17.91
CA HIS A 52 5.17 24.60 19.12
C HIS A 52 5.52 26.06 19.48
N GLN A 53 6.54 26.62 18.84
CA GLN A 53 6.98 28.01 19.00
C GLN A 53 6.95 28.70 17.63
N PRO A 54 6.83 30.04 17.59
CA PRO A 54 6.90 30.78 16.35
C PRO A 54 8.18 30.44 15.60
N HIS A 55 8.03 29.92 14.38
CA HIS A 55 9.13 29.49 13.55
C HIS A 55 8.95 30.00 12.12
N GLU A 56 9.95 30.71 11.65
CA GLU A 56 10.04 31.09 10.25
C GLU A 56 10.98 30.09 9.57
N PHE A 57 10.40 29.20 8.76
CA PHE A 57 11.19 28.16 8.09
C PHE A 57 12.16 28.80 7.11
N GLU A 58 13.45 28.58 7.33
CA GLU A 58 14.51 29.07 6.47
C GLU A 58 14.50 28.32 5.12
N THR A 59 15.13 28.91 4.10
CA THR A 59 15.22 28.32 2.76
C THR A 59 15.80 26.90 2.79
N ASP A 60 16.86 26.69 3.59
CA ASP A 60 17.54 25.40 3.69
C ASP A 60 16.65 24.34 4.38
N GLU A 61 15.87 24.74 5.38
CA GLU A 61 14.89 23.87 6.03
C GLU A 61 13.77 23.47 5.06
N LEU A 62 13.24 24.44 4.31
CA LEU A 62 12.23 24.18 3.29
C LEU A 62 12.77 23.30 2.17
N GLN A 63 14.03 23.47 1.76
CA GLN A 63 14.66 22.61 0.78
C GLN A 63 14.79 21.18 1.31
N PHE A 64 15.26 21.01 2.55
CA PHE A 64 15.36 19.71 3.19
C PHE A 64 13.99 19.01 3.26
N LEU A 65 12.93 19.73 3.66
CA LEU A 65 11.58 19.17 3.71
C LEU A 65 11.05 18.80 2.32
N GLN A 66 11.40 19.55 1.28
CA GLN A 66 11.08 19.20 -0.11
C GLN A 66 11.81 17.94 -0.56
N GLU A 67 13.09 17.79 -0.23
CA GLU A 67 13.85 16.57 -0.53
C GLU A 67 13.26 15.35 0.20
N LEU A 68 12.87 15.51 1.46
CA LEU A 68 12.19 14.47 2.23
C LEU A 68 10.83 14.11 1.62
N ALA A 69 10.04 15.11 1.22
CA ALA A 69 8.76 14.89 0.55
C ALA A 69 8.93 14.20 -0.82
N ALA A 70 10.00 14.51 -1.56
CA ALA A 70 10.33 13.81 -2.80
C ALA A 70 10.65 12.33 -2.56
N HIS A 71 11.43 12.01 -1.52
CA HIS A 71 11.73 10.63 -1.14
C HIS A 71 10.47 9.87 -0.71
N ALA A 72 9.59 10.51 0.07
CA ALA A 72 8.29 9.94 0.43
C ALA A 72 7.43 9.65 -0.81
N GLY A 73 7.45 10.54 -1.80
CA GLY A 73 6.75 10.35 -3.08
C GLY A 73 7.22 9.09 -3.81
N VAL A 74 8.53 8.87 -3.92
CA VAL A 74 9.12 7.66 -4.50
C VAL A 74 8.73 6.41 -3.71
N ALA A 75 8.80 6.46 -2.38
CA ALA A 75 8.44 5.32 -1.53
C ALA A 75 6.96 4.93 -1.69
N ILE A 76 6.05 5.91 -1.71
CA ILE A 76 4.62 5.70 -1.94
C ILE A 76 4.38 5.11 -3.34
N HIS A 77 5.09 5.61 -4.36
CA HIS A 77 5.00 5.07 -5.71
C HIS A 77 5.39 3.59 -5.74
N ASN A 78 6.54 3.25 -5.15
CA ASN A 78 7.05 1.89 -5.10
C ASN A 78 6.12 0.94 -4.33
N SER A 79 5.55 1.38 -3.20
CA SER A 79 4.58 0.59 -2.43
C SER A 79 3.35 0.25 -3.29
N ARG A 80 2.77 1.26 -3.95
CA ARG A 80 1.60 1.06 -4.81
C ARG A 80 1.89 0.14 -6.00
N GLN A 81 3.07 0.24 -6.60
CA GLN A 81 3.49 -0.66 -7.68
C GLN A 81 3.68 -2.09 -7.17
N MET A 82 4.31 -2.27 -6.01
CA MET A 82 4.50 -3.58 -5.40
C MET A 82 3.15 -4.22 -5.06
N GLU A 83 2.23 -3.48 -4.45
CA GLU A 83 0.88 -3.94 -4.14
C GLU A 83 0.13 -4.37 -5.42
N ALA A 84 0.21 -3.59 -6.49
CA ALA A 84 -0.40 -3.93 -7.77
C ALA A 84 0.20 -5.20 -8.38
N LEU A 85 1.52 -5.37 -8.31
CA LEU A 85 2.21 -6.60 -8.76
C LEU A 85 1.78 -7.82 -7.94
N CYS A 86 1.72 -7.69 -6.60
CA CYS A 86 1.24 -8.75 -5.72
C CYS A 86 -0.20 -9.16 -6.07
N GLN A 87 -1.09 -8.19 -6.24
CA GLN A 87 -2.50 -8.45 -6.61
C GLN A 87 -2.60 -9.13 -7.99
N ALA A 88 -1.82 -8.67 -8.97
CA ALA A 88 -1.79 -9.28 -10.30
C ALA A 88 -1.29 -10.74 -10.23
N ASN A 89 -0.24 -11.01 -9.46
CA ASN A 89 0.28 -12.36 -9.25
C ASN A 89 -0.75 -13.26 -8.56
N THR A 90 -1.38 -12.82 -7.47
CA THR A 90 -2.44 -13.60 -6.80
C THR A 90 -3.57 -13.94 -7.77
N LYS A 91 -3.99 -12.99 -8.61
CA LYS A 91 -5.04 -13.22 -9.61
C LYS A 91 -4.61 -14.22 -10.69
N LEU A 92 -3.36 -14.17 -11.13
CA LEU A 92 -2.79 -15.15 -12.06
C LEU A 92 -2.72 -16.55 -11.43
N GLU A 93 -2.33 -16.65 -10.17
CA GLU A 93 -2.33 -17.91 -9.41
C GLU A 93 -3.74 -18.48 -9.27
N GLU A 94 -4.74 -17.65 -8.98
CA GLU A 94 -6.14 -18.06 -8.92
C GLU A 94 -6.65 -18.60 -10.26
N MET A 95 -6.38 -17.89 -11.36
CA MET A 95 -6.76 -18.34 -12.71
C MET A 95 -6.03 -19.62 -13.11
N GLY A 96 -4.76 -19.76 -12.74
CA GLY A 96 -3.97 -20.95 -12.99
C GLY A 96 -4.45 -22.16 -12.18
N ARG A 97 -5.07 -21.95 -11.01
CA ARG A 97 -5.51 -23.03 -10.11
C ARG A 97 -6.75 -23.77 -10.60
N THR A 98 -7.56 -23.21 -11.48
CA THR A 98 -8.77 -23.88 -11.98
C THR A 98 -8.61 -24.24 -13.45
N ASP A 99 -8.80 -25.51 -13.80
CA ASP A 99 -8.95 -25.91 -15.20
C ASP A 99 -10.22 -25.24 -15.77
N CYS A 100 -10.05 -24.38 -16.78
CA CYS A 100 -11.12 -23.55 -17.34
C CYS A 100 -12.23 -24.36 -18.04
N LEU A 101 -12.05 -25.67 -18.20
CA LEU A 101 -13.02 -26.58 -18.80
C LEU A 101 -13.92 -27.26 -17.75
N THR A 102 -13.53 -27.25 -16.48
CA THR A 102 -14.21 -28.02 -15.41
C THR A 102 -14.41 -27.29 -14.08
N GLY A 103 -13.69 -26.18 -13.83
CA GLY A 103 -13.73 -25.46 -12.55
C GLY A 103 -13.04 -26.21 -11.40
N LEU A 104 -12.38 -27.34 -11.70
CA LEU A 104 -11.66 -28.15 -10.72
C LEU A 104 -10.22 -27.67 -10.56
N TYR A 105 -9.63 -27.95 -9.40
CA TYR A 105 -8.22 -27.66 -9.14
C TYR A 105 -7.32 -28.33 -10.17
N ASN A 106 -6.38 -27.58 -10.76
CA ASN A 106 -5.46 -28.09 -11.77
C ASN A 106 -4.53 -29.17 -11.18
N ARG A 107 -3.91 -29.97 -12.04
CA ARG A 107 -3.02 -31.08 -11.66
C ARG A 107 -1.85 -30.67 -10.76
N GLN A 108 -1.21 -29.52 -11.01
CA GLN A 108 -0.13 -29.01 -10.17
C GLN A 108 -0.62 -28.64 -8.77
N HIS A 109 -1.84 -28.12 -8.64
CA HIS A 109 -2.40 -27.76 -7.34
C HIS A 109 -2.82 -28.98 -6.53
N PHE A 110 -3.33 -30.01 -7.21
CA PHE A 110 -3.59 -31.32 -6.61
C PHE A 110 -2.29 -31.92 -6.05
N ASP A 111 -1.21 -31.94 -6.82
CA ASP A 111 0.07 -32.52 -6.40
C ASP A 111 0.62 -31.84 -5.13
N THR A 112 0.58 -30.50 -5.06
CA THR A 112 1.03 -29.73 -3.87
C THR A 112 0.16 -30.00 -2.63
N LEU A 113 -1.17 -30.05 -2.77
CA LEU A 113 -2.08 -30.38 -1.67
C LEU A 113 -1.89 -31.82 -1.19
N LEU A 114 -1.65 -32.75 -2.11
CA LEU A 114 -1.43 -34.16 -1.80
C LEU A 114 -0.15 -34.34 -0.97
N GLU A 115 0.95 -33.72 -1.39
CA GLU A 115 2.24 -33.77 -0.66
C GLU A 115 2.12 -33.20 0.75
N HIS A 116 1.39 -32.09 0.91
CA HIS A 116 1.13 -31.48 2.20
C HIS A 116 0.37 -32.42 3.14
N HIS A 117 -0.74 -32.99 2.67
CA HIS A 117 -1.57 -33.90 3.47
C HIS A 117 -0.89 -35.25 3.75
N ILE A 118 -0.12 -35.81 2.81
CA ILE A 118 0.69 -37.03 3.03
C ILE A 118 1.72 -36.77 4.14
N SER A 119 2.39 -35.61 4.12
CA SER A 119 3.40 -35.25 5.12
C SER A 119 2.81 -35.03 6.50
N GLN A 120 1.58 -34.52 6.61
CA GLN A 120 0.87 -34.41 7.90
C GLN A 120 0.36 -35.77 8.40
N ALA A 121 -0.21 -36.58 7.50
CA ALA A 121 -0.71 -37.92 7.82
C ALA A 121 0.41 -38.82 8.38
N ARG A 122 1.60 -38.79 7.78
CA ARG A 122 2.79 -39.49 8.31
C ARG A 122 3.23 -39.00 9.70
N ARG A 123 3.11 -37.69 9.98
CA ARG A 123 3.53 -37.10 11.26
C ARG A 123 2.53 -37.30 12.39
N HIS A 124 1.25 -37.44 12.09
CA HIS A 124 0.18 -37.51 13.10
C HIS A 124 -0.61 -38.83 13.09
N GLY A 125 -0.22 -39.80 12.24
CA GLY A 125 -0.81 -41.14 12.21
C GLY A 125 -2.22 -41.20 11.63
N TYR A 126 -2.65 -40.19 10.87
CA TYR A 126 -3.95 -40.20 10.20
C TYR A 126 -3.93 -41.08 8.94
N GLN A 127 -5.00 -41.84 8.69
CA GLN A 127 -5.19 -42.56 7.43
C GLN A 127 -5.75 -41.62 6.35
N LEU A 128 -5.12 -41.63 5.17
CA LEU A 128 -5.58 -40.87 4.00
C LEU A 128 -6.09 -41.83 2.92
N SER A 129 -7.19 -41.49 2.26
CA SER A 129 -7.73 -42.23 1.11
C SER A 129 -7.87 -41.31 -0.10
N VAL A 130 -7.44 -41.78 -1.27
CA VAL A 130 -7.56 -41.04 -2.55
C VAL A 130 -8.64 -41.71 -3.39
N LEU A 131 -9.59 -40.91 -3.90
CA LEU A 131 -10.62 -41.38 -4.81
C LEU A 131 -10.31 -40.84 -6.21
N THR A 132 -9.97 -41.74 -7.13
CA THR A 132 -9.73 -41.39 -8.54
C THR A 132 -10.94 -41.84 -9.35
N SER A 133 -11.69 -40.88 -9.92
CA SER A 133 -12.77 -41.19 -10.85
C SER A 133 -12.32 -40.86 -12.28
N PRO A 134 -12.26 -41.83 -13.20
CA PRO A 134 -11.96 -41.55 -14.59
C PRO A 134 -13.12 -40.77 -15.22
N PHE A 135 -12.85 -39.56 -15.71
CA PHE A 135 -13.83 -38.78 -16.47
C PHE A 135 -13.80 -39.20 -17.93
N ASN A 136 -14.74 -40.05 -18.35
CA ASN A 136 -14.82 -40.52 -19.73
C ASN A 136 -15.61 -39.52 -20.58
N ARG A 137 -14.94 -38.74 -21.43
CA ARG A 137 -15.64 -37.94 -22.46
C ARG A 137 -16.15 -38.89 -23.54
N GLY A 138 -17.45 -39.22 -23.47
CA GLY A 138 -18.16 -39.84 -24.58
C GLY A 138 -18.07 -38.94 -25.81
N ILE A 139 -17.41 -39.44 -26.84
CA ILE A 139 -17.49 -38.92 -28.20
C ILE A 139 -18.90 -39.25 -28.71
N CYS A 140 -19.67 -38.22 -29.03
CA CYS A 140 -20.79 -38.30 -29.98
C CYS A 140 -20.50 -37.32 -31.11
#